data_AF-A0A9P5AIL6-F1
#
_entry.id   AF-A0A9P5AIL6-F1
#
_cell.length_a   1.000
_cell.length_b   1.000
_cell.length_c   1.000
_cell.angle_alpha   90.00
_cell.angle_beta   90.00
_cell.angle_gamma   90.00
#
_symmetry.space_group_name_H-M   'P 1'
#
loop_
_entity.id
_entity.type
_entity.pdbx_description
1 polymer ?
#
loop_
_entity_poly.entity_id
_entity_poly.type
_entity_poly.pdbx_seq_one_letter_code
_entity_poly.pdbx_strand_id
1 'polypeptide(L)'
;MDVQFNCLSGVGQLGTFTYMSLEYYGHALGALGRSLAEWNKTPDDYDLMTVVMLDIFETLFMPESSINGAHAQGMAHILRLRGHEQFHNPRGWGLFRLAHHRVQKQHLAKQLNPLPESQNWLEMLNDNIASVKLEKDGLAVNQICQQANDLLSHIDDENIQTCQLLDLVNEMLRLDQDATHWRKKPEWDFQTRSRDEILGNNEPEFWLPGTIQLHPDLWMAYEWNYHRTARIILHQKLIACLDRVDAATPSGPRVGTRMESVVTVQSLASEILSTVPQSFGDIDHLGRWHPGSKTARWQAVGAYLLLWPIKIIKDQSAFTTNSQKTDAQRVFDRIRECTGMKSNLGALSEI
;
A
#
# COMPACT_ATOMS: atom_id res chain seq x y z
N MET A 1 36.71 3.43 -11.19
CA MET A 1 36.26 3.73 -12.57
C MET A 1 34.87 4.33 -12.41
N ASP A 2 34.85 5.64 -12.25
CA ASP A 2 33.67 6.42 -11.89
C ASP A 2 32.70 6.50 -13.07
N VAL A 3 31.46 6.07 -12.85
CA VAL A 3 30.35 6.34 -13.78
C VAL A 3 29.62 7.56 -13.26
N GLN A 4 29.99 8.73 -13.77
CA GLN A 4 29.20 9.94 -13.64
C GLN A 4 27.89 9.76 -14.44
N PHE A 5 26.75 9.85 -13.74
CA PHE A 5 25.45 10.01 -14.36
C PHE A 5 25.34 11.44 -14.93
N ASN A 6 25.81 11.63 -16.16
CA ASN A 6 25.50 12.82 -16.92
C ASN A 6 24.18 12.61 -17.67
N CYS A 7 23.14 13.34 -17.26
CA CYS A 7 21.92 13.48 -18.03
C CYS A 7 22.17 14.26 -19.33
N LEU A 8 21.36 13.94 -20.34
CA LEU A 8 21.06 14.66 -21.59
C LEU A 8 21.92 14.31 -22.83
N SER A 9 21.45 13.35 -23.63
CA SER A 9 21.25 13.56 -25.08
C SER A 9 20.25 12.56 -25.70
N GLY A 10 19.14 13.11 -26.21
CA GLY A 10 18.41 12.66 -27.40
C GLY A 10 17.70 11.31 -27.37
N VAL A 11 16.35 11.36 -27.30
CA VAL A 11 15.30 10.44 -27.79
C VAL A 11 15.68 9.00 -28.23
N GLY A 12 16.76 8.78 -28.99
CA GLY A 12 17.28 7.44 -29.34
C GLY A 12 17.89 6.65 -28.17
N GLN A 13 18.48 7.30 -27.16
CA GLN A 13 18.94 6.60 -25.95
C GLN A 13 17.76 6.13 -25.09
N LEU A 14 16.69 6.92 -25.03
CA LEU A 14 15.50 6.63 -24.23
C LEU A 14 14.77 5.37 -24.75
N GLY A 15 14.59 5.25 -26.08
CA GLY A 15 14.03 4.05 -26.70
C GLY A 15 14.89 2.80 -26.46
N THR A 16 16.22 2.96 -26.43
CA THR A 16 17.16 1.87 -26.12
C THR A 16 17.00 1.38 -24.67
N PHE A 17 16.86 2.28 -23.69
CA PHE A 17 16.65 1.89 -22.29
C PHE A 17 15.30 1.21 -22.06
N THR A 18 14.23 1.69 -22.70
CA THR A 18 12.91 1.03 -22.65
C THR A 18 12.94 -0.35 -23.29
N TYR A 19 13.61 -0.50 -24.43
CA TYR A 19 13.79 -1.80 -25.06
C TYR A 19 14.55 -2.76 -24.15
N MET A 20 15.70 -2.32 -23.59
CA MET A 20 16.50 -3.14 -22.68
C MET A 20 15.71 -3.52 -21.42
N SER A 21 14.89 -2.62 -20.86
CA SER A 21 14.12 -2.93 -19.66
C SER A 21 13.06 -4.01 -19.91
N LEU A 22 12.39 -3.97 -21.06
CA LEU A 22 11.45 -5.01 -21.50
C LEU A 22 12.17 -6.33 -21.82
N GLU A 23 13.36 -6.27 -22.41
CA GLU A 23 14.21 -7.44 -22.67
C GLU A 23 14.62 -8.12 -21.35
N TYR A 24 15.11 -7.36 -20.36
CA TYR A 24 15.43 -7.88 -19.03
C TYR A 24 14.21 -8.41 -18.28
N TYR A 25 13.05 -7.75 -18.41
CA TYR A 25 11.79 -8.27 -17.89
C TYR A 25 11.47 -9.65 -18.50
N GLY A 26 11.58 -9.80 -19.82
CA GLY A 26 11.38 -11.07 -20.52
C GLY A 26 12.38 -12.15 -20.11
N HIS A 27 13.65 -11.79 -19.94
CA HIS A 27 14.67 -12.71 -19.44
C HIS A 27 14.40 -13.16 -18.01
N ALA A 28 14.01 -12.25 -17.11
CA ALA A 28 13.66 -12.56 -15.74
C ALA A 28 12.43 -13.48 -15.68
N LEU A 29 11.39 -13.20 -16.47
CA LEU A 29 10.20 -14.05 -16.58
C LEU A 29 10.56 -15.45 -17.11
N GLY A 30 11.40 -15.53 -18.15
CA GLY A 30 11.86 -16.81 -18.69
C GLY A 30 12.75 -17.60 -17.72
N ALA A 31 13.60 -16.92 -16.95
CA ALA A 31 14.44 -17.54 -15.93
C ALA A 31 13.60 -18.07 -14.77
N LEU A 32 12.64 -17.28 -14.29
CA LEU A 32 11.66 -17.71 -13.30
C LEU A 32 10.88 -18.93 -13.79
N GLY A 33 10.39 -18.91 -15.03
CA GLY A 33 9.65 -20.03 -15.62
C GLY A 33 10.48 -21.32 -15.66
N ARG A 34 11.78 -21.23 -16.00
CA ARG A 34 12.69 -22.39 -15.94
C ARG A 34 12.92 -22.87 -14.52
N SER A 35 13.15 -21.95 -13.58
CA SER A 35 13.36 -22.24 -12.16
C SER A 35 12.15 -22.98 -11.56
N LEU A 36 10.94 -22.48 -11.80
CA LEU A 36 9.70 -23.09 -11.32
C LEU A 36 9.34 -24.40 -12.03
N ALA A 37 9.89 -24.67 -13.22
CA ALA A 37 9.68 -25.92 -13.96
C ALA A 37 10.58 -27.07 -13.47
N GLU A 38 11.53 -26.81 -12.56
CA GLU A 38 12.37 -27.85 -11.97
C GLU A 38 11.51 -28.86 -11.18
N TRP A 39 11.66 -30.14 -11.52
CA TRP A 39 10.87 -31.21 -10.93
C TRP A 39 11.08 -31.28 -9.41
N ASN A 40 9.99 -31.36 -8.65
CA ASN A 40 9.97 -31.38 -7.18
C ASN A 40 10.64 -30.17 -6.51
N LYS A 41 10.82 -29.05 -7.22
CA LYS A 41 11.33 -27.83 -6.60
C LYS A 41 10.26 -27.19 -5.70
N THR A 42 10.62 -26.95 -4.44
CA THR A 42 9.92 -25.96 -3.62
C THR A 42 10.45 -24.57 -3.97
N PRO A 43 9.59 -23.61 -4.38
CA PRO A 43 10.05 -22.27 -4.70
C PRO A 43 10.84 -21.64 -3.55
N ASP A 44 11.91 -20.93 -3.89
CA ASP A 44 12.81 -20.33 -2.90
C ASP A 44 12.57 -18.81 -2.75
N ASP A 45 13.42 -18.15 -1.96
CA ASP A 45 13.38 -16.70 -1.75
C ASP A 45 13.60 -15.91 -3.07
N TYR A 46 14.41 -16.44 -3.99
CA TYR A 46 14.70 -15.79 -5.25
C TYR A 46 13.49 -15.87 -6.19
N ASP A 47 12.82 -17.02 -6.26
CA ASP A 47 11.60 -17.16 -7.06
C ASP A 47 10.53 -16.15 -6.63
N LEU A 48 10.27 -16.05 -5.32
CA LEU A 48 9.27 -15.10 -4.81
C LEU A 48 9.71 -13.65 -5.08
N MET A 49 10.97 -13.32 -4.82
CA MET A 49 11.46 -11.96 -5.04
C MET A 49 11.45 -11.57 -6.52
N THR A 50 11.72 -12.51 -7.43
CA THR A 50 11.62 -12.27 -8.87
C THR A 50 10.19 -11.94 -9.26
N VAL A 51 9.17 -12.67 -8.79
CA VAL A 51 7.76 -12.32 -9.05
C VAL A 51 7.40 -10.95 -8.47
N VAL A 52 7.85 -10.65 -7.26
CA VAL A 52 7.64 -9.32 -6.65
C VAL A 52 8.26 -8.22 -7.51
N MET A 53 9.49 -8.40 -8.02
CA MET A 53 10.14 -7.42 -8.89
C MET A 53 9.43 -7.25 -10.24
N LEU A 54 8.91 -8.34 -10.82
CA LEU A 54 8.10 -8.28 -12.04
C LEU A 54 6.80 -7.49 -11.80
N ASP A 55 6.12 -7.71 -10.67
CA ASP A 55 4.93 -6.94 -10.26
C ASP A 55 5.22 -5.44 -10.05
N ILE A 56 6.36 -5.12 -9.42
CA ILE A 56 6.83 -3.73 -9.25
C ILE A 56 7.06 -3.08 -10.61
N PHE A 57 7.75 -3.79 -11.51
CA PHE A 57 8.03 -3.30 -12.85
C PHE A 57 6.75 -2.98 -13.61
N GLU A 58 5.78 -3.91 -13.60
CA GLU A 58 4.49 -3.68 -14.26
C GLU A 58 3.73 -2.51 -13.66
N THR A 59 3.71 -2.40 -12.32
CA THR A 59 3.02 -1.31 -11.63
C THR A 59 3.58 0.07 -11.99
N LEU A 60 4.89 0.18 -12.21
CA LEU A 60 5.56 1.45 -12.49
C LEU A 60 5.59 1.79 -13.99
N PHE A 61 5.74 0.78 -14.85
CA PHE A 61 6.11 1.01 -16.25
C PHE A 61 5.09 0.49 -17.26
N MET A 62 4.10 -0.31 -16.85
CA MET A 62 3.09 -0.84 -17.79
C MET A 62 1.76 -0.08 -17.69
N PRO A 63 1.00 0.03 -18.80
CA PRO A 63 -0.36 0.58 -18.78
C PRO A 63 -1.28 -0.25 -17.87
N GLU A 64 -2.23 0.40 -17.18
CA GLU A 64 -3.16 -0.30 -16.27
C GLU A 64 -4.03 -1.34 -17.01
N SER A 65 -4.33 -1.10 -18.29
CA SER A 65 -5.03 -2.05 -19.17
C SER A 65 -4.26 -3.34 -19.45
N SER A 66 -2.93 -3.33 -19.28
CA SER A 66 -2.07 -4.51 -19.47
C SER A 66 -1.87 -5.31 -18.17
N ILE A 67 -2.30 -4.79 -17.01
CA ILE A 67 -2.08 -5.42 -15.70
C ILE A 67 -3.23 -6.35 -15.37
N ASN A 68 -3.14 -7.58 -15.88
CA ASN A 68 -4.15 -8.63 -15.61
C ASN A 68 -4.14 -9.12 -14.16
N GLY A 69 -3.07 -8.83 -13.40
CA GLY A 69 -2.92 -9.26 -12.02
C GLY A 69 -2.37 -10.68 -11.85
N ALA A 70 -1.82 -11.25 -12.92
CA ALA A 70 -1.23 -12.59 -12.94
C ALA A 70 -0.11 -12.76 -11.89
N HIS A 71 0.70 -11.73 -11.63
CA HIS A 71 1.78 -11.84 -10.64
C HIS A 71 1.27 -11.99 -9.22
N ALA A 72 0.15 -11.38 -8.85
CA ALA A 72 -0.44 -11.60 -7.53
C ALA A 72 -0.96 -13.04 -7.38
N GLN A 73 -1.53 -13.62 -8.44
CA GLN A 73 -1.89 -15.04 -8.45
C GLN A 73 -0.63 -15.93 -8.37
N GLY A 74 0.43 -15.59 -9.12
CA GLY A 74 1.73 -16.25 -9.05
C GLY A 74 2.34 -16.20 -7.65
N MET A 75 2.32 -15.03 -7.00
CA MET A 75 2.73 -14.85 -5.61
C MET A 75 1.90 -15.76 -4.68
N ALA A 76 0.58 -15.77 -4.79
CA ALA A 76 -0.28 -16.64 -3.99
C ALA A 76 0.09 -18.12 -4.13
N HIS A 77 0.37 -18.58 -5.36
CA HIS A 77 0.82 -19.96 -5.59
C HIS A 77 2.21 -20.25 -5.01
N ILE A 78 3.17 -19.34 -5.16
CA ILE A 78 4.50 -19.49 -4.56
C ILE A 78 4.40 -19.53 -3.04
N LEU A 79 3.61 -18.64 -2.42
CA LEU A 79 3.39 -18.63 -0.98
C LEU A 79 2.79 -19.95 -0.48
N ARG A 80 1.85 -20.55 -1.22
CA ARG A 80 1.32 -21.91 -0.93
C ARG A 80 2.42 -22.97 -0.96
N LEU A 81 3.21 -23.01 -2.03
CA LEU A 81 4.23 -24.04 -2.24
C LEU A 81 5.39 -23.94 -1.24
N ARG A 82 5.75 -22.71 -0.83
CA ARG A 82 6.79 -22.46 0.18
C ARG A 82 6.44 -23.01 1.56
N GLY A 83 5.15 -23.21 1.86
CA GLY A 83 4.69 -23.85 3.09
C GLY A 83 5.05 -23.10 4.37
N HIS A 84 5.02 -23.79 5.51
CA HIS A 84 5.18 -23.15 6.82
C HIS A 84 6.62 -22.72 7.14
N GLU A 85 7.61 -23.34 6.50
CA GLU A 85 9.04 -23.05 6.73
C GLU A 85 9.42 -21.58 6.46
N GLN A 86 8.66 -20.88 5.60
CA GLN A 86 8.89 -19.47 5.31
C GLN A 86 8.67 -18.54 6.53
N PHE A 87 7.97 -19.00 7.56
CA PHE A 87 7.67 -18.19 8.76
C PHE A 87 8.74 -18.28 9.86
N HIS A 88 9.66 -19.25 9.79
CA HIS A 88 10.59 -19.54 10.88
C HIS A 88 11.84 -18.66 10.90
N ASN A 89 12.14 -17.96 9.80
CA ASN A 89 13.30 -17.07 9.74
C ASN A 89 12.91 -15.64 9.32
N PRO A 90 13.64 -14.60 9.77
CA PRO A 90 13.28 -13.20 9.51
C PRO A 90 13.21 -12.82 8.03
N ARG A 91 14.03 -13.45 7.18
CA ARG A 91 14.07 -13.17 5.74
C ARG A 91 12.82 -13.72 5.04
N GLY A 92 12.49 -14.98 5.29
CA GLY A 92 11.29 -15.63 4.78
C GLY A 92 10.04 -14.89 5.24
N TRP A 93 9.97 -14.50 6.52
CA TRP A 93 8.86 -13.73 7.06
C TRP A 93 8.73 -12.34 6.40
N GLY A 94 9.84 -11.62 6.22
CA GLY A 94 9.85 -10.34 5.52
C GLY A 94 9.36 -10.45 4.07
N LEU A 95 9.80 -11.49 3.35
CA LEU A 95 9.36 -11.75 1.97
C LEU A 95 7.90 -12.18 1.89
N PHE A 96 7.43 -13.02 2.83
CA PHE A 96 6.02 -13.37 2.95
C PHE A 96 5.18 -12.12 3.09
N ARG A 97 5.48 -11.25 4.06
CA ARG A 97 4.72 -10.01 4.30
C ARG A 97 4.72 -9.11 3.06
N LEU A 98 5.88 -8.91 2.43
CA LEU A 98 5.97 -8.11 1.21
C LEU A 98 5.06 -8.63 0.09
N ALA A 99 5.05 -9.94 -0.16
CA ALA A 99 4.22 -10.56 -1.19
C ALA A 99 2.74 -10.63 -0.80
N HIS A 100 2.45 -10.96 0.46
CA HIS A 100 1.08 -11.04 0.98
C HIS A 100 0.40 -9.67 0.97
N HIS A 101 1.12 -8.60 1.33
CA HIS A 101 0.66 -7.23 1.15
C HIS A 101 0.30 -6.90 -0.31
N ARG A 102 1.01 -7.45 -1.30
CA ARG A 102 0.69 -7.24 -2.73
C ARG A 102 -0.63 -7.90 -3.10
N VAL A 103 -0.79 -9.16 -2.68
CA VAL A 103 -2.02 -9.93 -2.90
C VAL A 103 -3.22 -9.23 -2.25
N GLN A 104 -3.10 -8.84 -0.98
CA GLN A 104 -4.14 -8.11 -0.26
C GLN A 104 -4.50 -6.77 -0.90
N LYS A 105 -3.51 -5.94 -1.30
CA LYS A 105 -3.77 -4.69 -2.02
C LYS A 105 -4.57 -4.92 -3.29
N GLN A 106 -4.23 -5.96 -4.05
CA GLN A 106 -4.95 -6.29 -5.26
C GLN A 106 -6.38 -6.76 -4.97
N HIS A 107 -6.58 -7.57 -3.93
CA HIS A 107 -7.91 -8.01 -3.53
C HIS A 107 -8.81 -6.84 -3.14
N LEU A 108 -8.31 -5.89 -2.34
CA LEU A 108 -9.03 -4.64 -2.04
C LEU A 108 -9.35 -3.85 -3.31
N ALA A 109 -8.37 -3.65 -4.19
CA ALA A 109 -8.52 -2.83 -5.39
C ALA A 109 -9.50 -3.45 -6.40
N LYS A 110 -9.47 -4.77 -6.58
CA LYS A 110 -10.29 -5.51 -7.54
C LYS A 110 -11.56 -6.12 -6.93
N GLN A 111 -11.83 -5.85 -5.65
CA GLN A 111 -12.96 -6.42 -4.88
C GLN A 111 -13.01 -7.95 -4.96
N LEU A 112 -11.84 -8.59 -4.92
CA LEU A 112 -11.72 -10.05 -4.98
C LEU A 112 -11.79 -10.65 -3.58
N ASN A 113 -12.20 -11.91 -3.52
CA ASN A 113 -12.12 -12.70 -2.30
C ASN A 113 -10.68 -12.83 -1.79
N PRO A 114 -10.44 -12.65 -0.48
CA PRO A 114 -9.17 -12.99 0.13
C PRO A 114 -8.80 -14.46 -0.13
N LEU A 115 -7.50 -14.78 -0.08
CA LEU A 115 -7.08 -16.18 -0.21
C LEU A 115 -7.64 -16.96 0.99
N PRO A 116 -8.39 -18.07 0.77
CA PRO A 116 -8.90 -18.88 1.87
C PRO A 116 -7.79 -19.38 2.80
N GLU A 117 -6.62 -19.65 2.24
CA GLU A 117 -5.48 -20.18 3.00
C GLU A 117 -4.75 -19.12 3.83
N SER A 118 -4.90 -17.82 3.51
CA SER A 118 -4.25 -16.74 4.27
C SER A 118 -4.67 -16.76 5.74
N GLN A 119 -5.93 -17.09 6.03
CA GLN A 119 -6.41 -17.22 7.40
C GLN A 119 -5.63 -18.32 8.14
N ASN A 120 -5.60 -19.52 7.56
CA ASN A 120 -4.92 -20.67 8.14
C ASN A 120 -3.42 -20.40 8.35
N TRP A 121 -2.76 -19.73 7.40
CA TRP A 121 -1.35 -19.36 7.53
C TRP A 121 -1.08 -18.47 8.74
N LEU A 122 -1.92 -17.43 8.91
CA LEU A 122 -1.71 -16.46 9.98
C LEU A 122 -2.15 -16.99 11.35
N GLU A 123 -3.20 -17.80 11.44
CA GLU A 123 -3.68 -18.37 12.71
C GLU A 123 -2.62 -19.22 13.42
N MET A 124 -1.73 -19.87 12.67
CA MET A 124 -0.62 -20.65 13.23
C MET A 124 0.51 -19.79 13.83
N LEU A 125 0.47 -18.46 13.61
CA LEU A 125 1.52 -17.54 14.05
C LEU A 125 1.20 -16.87 15.39
N ASN A 126 2.25 -16.56 16.16
CA ASN A 126 2.15 -16.00 17.50
C ASN A 126 1.65 -14.53 17.50
N ASP A 127 0.47 -14.29 18.08
CA ASP A 127 -0.16 -12.97 18.19
C ASP A 127 0.63 -11.95 19.03
N ASN A 128 1.60 -12.41 19.82
CA ASN A 128 2.48 -11.48 20.53
C ASN A 128 3.46 -10.77 19.59
N ILE A 129 3.69 -11.31 18.39
CA ILE A 129 4.53 -10.70 17.36
C ILE A 129 3.72 -9.62 16.66
N ALA A 130 4.17 -8.38 16.81
CA ALA A 130 3.44 -7.21 16.34
C ALA A 130 3.19 -7.20 14.82
N SER A 131 4.18 -7.67 14.04
CA SER A 131 4.03 -7.82 12.58
C SER A 131 3.03 -8.92 12.17
N VAL A 132 2.82 -9.95 13.00
CA VAL A 132 1.77 -10.96 12.75
C VAL A 132 0.39 -10.36 12.97
N LYS A 133 0.24 -9.57 14.03
CA LYS A 133 -1.02 -8.90 14.33
C LYS A 133 -1.42 -7.92 13.23
N LEU A 134 -0.46 -7.17 12.70
CA LEU A 134 -0.65 -6.34 11.50
C LEU A 134 -1.22 -7.13 10.31
N GLU A 135 -0.58 -8.24 9.94
CA GLU A 135 -1.01 -9.06 8.81
C GLU A 135 -2.42 -9.61 9.01
N LYS A 136 -2.75 -10.03 10.24
CA LYS A 136 -4.10 -10.48 10.63
C LYS A 136 -5.13 -9.36 10.50
N ASP A 137 -4.83 -8.17 10.99
CA ASP A 137 -5.72 -7.02 10.88
C ASP A 137 -5.93 -6.63 9.41
N GLY A 138 -4.87 -6.65 8.60
CA GLY A 138 -4.96 -6.41 7.15
C GLY A 138 -5.86 -7.43 6.43
N LEU A 139 -5.76 -8.71 6.81
CA LEU A 139 -6.61 -9.77 6.28
C LEU A 139 -8.08 -9.60 6.71
N ALA A 140 -8.32 -9.30 7.98
CA ALA A 140 -9.67 -9.07 8.51
C ALA A 140 -10.35 -7.87 7.82
N VAL A 141 -9.61 -6.78 7.57
CA VAL A 141 -10.11 -5.63 6.80
C VAL A 141 -10.48 -6.04 5.37
N ASN A 142 -9.67 -6.89 4.73
CA ASN A 142 -9.99 -7.41 3.40
C ASN A 142 -11.28 -8.24 3.40
N GLN A 143 -11.43 -9.16 4.35
CA GLN A 143 -12.60 -10.03 4.49
C GLN A 143 -13.88 -9.21 4.71
N ILE A 144 -13.87 -8.29 5.67
CA ILE A 144 -15.07 -7.51 6.00
C ILE A 144 -15.44 -6.51 4.89
N CYS A 145 -14.46 -5.97 4.16
CA CYS A 145 -14.73 -5.12 3.00
C CYS A 145 -15.33 -5.92 1.83
N GLN A 146 -14.93 -7.17 1.66
CA GLN A 146 -15.52 -8.06 0.66
C GLN A 146 -16.96 -8.42 1.03
N GLN A 147 -17.23 -8.80 2.29
CA GLN A 147 -18.59 -9.03 2.78
C GLN A 147 -19.48 -7.80 2.59
N ALA A 148 -18.94 -6.61 2.81
CA ALA A 148 -19.64 -5.36 2.54
C ALA A 148 -19.96 -5.17 1.07
N ASN A 149 -19.02 -5.46 0.16
CA ASN A 149 -19.27 -5.36 -1.28
C ASN A 149 -20.34 -6.34 -1.75
N ASP A 150 -20.34 -7.57 -1.23
CA ASP A 150 -21.39 -8.55 -1.49
C ASP A 150 -22.73 -7.97 -1.04
N LEU A 151 -22.87 -7.59 0.23
CA LEU A 151 -24.13 -7.05 0.73
C LEU A 151 -24.57 -5.78 0.01
N LEU A 152 -23.66 -4.89 -0.40
CA LEU A 152 -24.00 -3.67 -1.13
C LEU A 152 -24.38 -3.91 -2.60
N SER A 153 -23.98 -5.03 -3.19
CA SER A 153 -24.25 -5.36 -4.60
C SER A 153 -25.58 -6.12 -4.82
N HIS A 154 -26.13 -6.75 -3.78
CA HIS A 154 -27.39 -7.49 -3.87
C HIS A 154 -28.59 -6.53 -3.86
N ILE A 155 -29.64 -6.87 -4.61
CA ILE A 155 -30.87 -6.07 -4.80
C ILE A 155 -32.07 -6.66 -4.01
N ASP A 156 -31.85 -7.74 -3.26
CA ASP A 156 -32.92 -8.49 -2.58
C ASP A 156 -33.45 -7.77 -1.32
N ASP A 157 -34.52 -8.34 -0.72
CA ASP A 157 -35.32 -7.84 0.41
C ASP A 157 -34.62 -6.79 1.30
N GLU A 158 -35.01 -5.53 1.11
CA GLU A 158 -34.35 -4.36 1.69
C GLU A 158 -34.26 -4.40 3.22
N ASN A 159 -35.21 -5.07 3.89
CA ASN A 159 -35.24 -5.11 5.36
C ASN A 159 -34.20 -6.08 5.94
N ILE A 160 -34.07 -7.29 5.38
CA ILE A 160 -33.09 -8.29 5.84
C ILE A 160 -31.67 -7.78 5.59
N GLN A 161 -31.45 -7.19 4.41
CA GLN A 161 -30.17 -6.61 4.02
C GLN A 161 -29.76 -5.43 4.94
N THR A 162 -30.72 -4.61 5.37
CA THR A 162 -30.46 -3.49 6.30
C THR A 162 -29.97 -3.98 7.66
N CYS A 163 -30.58 -5.03 8.22
CA CYS A 163 -30.11 -5.63 9.48
C CYS A 163 -28.69 -6.19 9.35
N GLN A 164 -28.40 -6.93 8.27
CA GLN A 164 -27.07 -7.49 8.01
C GLN A 164 -26.00 -6.39 7.85
N LEU A 165 -26.32 -5.29 7.16
CA LEU A 165 -25.42 -4.14 7.04
C LEU A 165 -25.15 -3.46 8.39
N LEU A 166 -26.16 -3.37 9.27
CA LEU A 166 -25.96 -2.83 10.62
C LEU A 166 -25.05 -3.72 11.47
N ASP A 167 -25.23 -5.03 11.41
CA ASP A 167 -24.34 -5.99 12.09
C ASP A 167 -22.91 -5.85 11.56
N LEU A 168 -22.74 -5.73 10.24
CA LEU A 168 -21.44 -5.54 9.61
C LEU A 168 -20.80 -4.19 10.02
N VAL A 169 -21.57 -3.11 10.10
CA VAL A 169 -21.08 -1.81 10.59
C VAL A 169 -20.53 -1.93 12.02
N ASN A 170 -21.23 -2.63 12.90
CA ASN A 170 -20.76 -2.86 14.27
C ASN A 170 -19.46 -3.67 14.29
N GLU A 171 -19.35 -4.68 13.42
CA GLU A 171 -18.13 -5.49 13.29
C GLU A 171 -16.95 -4.66 12.74
N MET A 172 -17.20 -3.80 11.74
CA MET A 172 -16.18 -2.87 11.21
C MET A 172 -15.66 -1.91 12.28
N LEU A 173 -16.55 -1.34 13.10
CA LEU A 173 -16.16 -0.46 14.21
C LEU A 173 -15.32 -1.19 15.25
N ARG A 174 -15.72 -2.41 15.62
CA ARG A 174 -14.96 -3.25 16.55
C ARG A 174 -13.59 -3.60 15.99
N LEU A 175 -13.51 -3.97 14.72
CA LEU A 175 -12.24 -4.28 14.05
C LEU A 175 -11.31 -3.07 14.06
N ASP A 176 -11.82 -1.86 13.80
CA ASP A 176 -11.01 -0.63 13.86
C ASP A 176 -10.49 -0.35 15.28
N GLN A 177 -11.36 -0.52 16.28
CA GLN A 177 -10.99 -0.35 17.69
C GLN A 177 -9.90 -1.35 18.11
N ASP A 178 -10.06 -2.63 17.75
CA ASP A 178 -9.07 -3.66 18.04
C ASP A 178 -7.74 -3.34 17.34
N ALA A 179 -7.79 -2.91 16.07
CA ALA A 179 -6.61 -2.56 15.28
C ALA A 179 -5.81 -1.37 15.85
N THR A 180 -6.45 -0.45 16.59
CA THR A 180 -5.76 0.69 17.22
C THR A 180 -5.23 0.40 18.61
N HIS A 181 -5.83 -0.52 19.36
CA HIS A 181 -5.49 -0.77 20.76
C HIS A 181 -4.08 -1.32 20.95
N TRP A 182 -3.67 -2.30 20.13
CA TRP A 182 -2.43 -3.03 20.33
C TRP A 182 -1.18 -2.26 19.88
N ARG A 183 -1.35 -1.15 19.13
CA ARG A 183 -0.25 -0.34 18.56
C ARG A 183 0.46 0.58 19.55
N LYS A 184 0.15 0.46 20.84
CA LYS A 184 0.80 1.22 21.93
C LYS A 184 2.11 0.61 22.41
N LYS A 185 2.57 -0.47 21.79
CA LYS A 185 3.83 -1.13 22.19
C LYS A 185 5.06 -0.38 21.65
N PRO A 186 6.21 -0.40 22.36
CA PRO A 186 7.39 0.40 22.02
C PRO A 186 7.96 0.14 20.61
N GLU A 187 7.80 -1.05 20.05
CA GLU A 187 8.29 -1.39 18.72
C GLU A 187 7.59 -0.63 17.58
N TRP A 188 6.46 0.03 17.87
CA TRP A 188 5.71 0.88 16.92
C TRP A 188 5.94 2.37 17.15
N ASP A 189 6.76 2.73 18.13
CA ASP A 189 6.99 4.13 18.48
C ASP A 189 7.71 4.88 17.35
N PHE A 190 7.37 6.15 17.22
CA PHE A 190 7.94 7.06 16.23
C PHE A 190 7.95 8.47 16.80
N GLN A 191 8.92 9.28 16.36
CA GLN A 191 8.97 10.67 16.78
C GLN A 191 8.09 11.52 15.88
N THR A 192 7.42 12.50 16.46
CA THR A 192 6.70 13.53 15.71
C THR A 192 7.41 14.85 15.92
N ARG A 193 7.77 15.53 14.82
CA ARG A 193 8.38 16.86 14.84
C ARG A 193 7.60 17.82 13.96
N SER A 194 7.64 19.10 14.30
CA SER A 194 7.07 20.13 13.42
C SER A 194 7.96 20.35 12.20
N ARG A 195 7.37 20.82 11.10
CA ARG A 195 8.12 21.23 9.91
C ARG A 195 9.18 22.28 10.24
N ASP A 196 8.82 23.23 11.09
CA ASP A 196 9.68 24.37 11.44
C ASP A 196 10.89 23.92 12.29
N GLU A 197 10.70 22.93 13.17
CA GLU A 197 11.81 22.28 13.92
C GLU A 197 12.82 21.59 13.00
N ILE A 198 12.35 20.96 11.92
CA ILE A 198 13.20 20.24 10.97
C ILE A 198 13.94 21.20 10.05
N LEU A 199 13.22 22.18 9.49
CA LEU A 199 13.79 23.09 8.51
C LEU A 199 14.66 24.16 9.16
N GLY A 200 14.34 24.59 10.38
CA GLY A 200 14.97 25.76 10.99
C GLY A 200 14.79 26.98 10.09
N ASN A 201 15.89 27.49 9.53
CA ASN A 201 15.88 28.64 8.60
C ASN A 201 15.99 28.23 7.12
N ASN A 202 15.92 26.93 6.81
CA ASN A 202 16.05 26.44 5.43
C ASN A 202 14.71 26.51 4.70
N GLU A 203 14.75 26.89 3.42
CA GLU A 203 13.60 26.78 2.52
C GLU A 203 13.60 25.40 1.83
N PRO A 204 12.49 24.65 1.87
CA PRO A 204 12.45 23.33 1.28
C PRO A 204 12.30 23.39 -0.24
N GLU A 205 13.04 22.55 -0.97
CA GLU A 205 12.94 22.45 -2.44
C GLU A 205 11.62 21.82 -2.91
N PHE A 206 10.93 21.10 -2.03
CA PHE A 206 9.67 20.40 -2.30
C PHE A 206 8.69 20.59 -1.14
N TRP A 207 7.43 20.26 -1.39
CA TRP A 207 6.39 20.37 -0.38
C TRP A 207 6.66 19.47 0.84
N LEU A 208 6.53 20.04 2.04
CA LEU A 208 6.55 19.32 3.32
C LEU A 208 5.24 19.53 4.09
N PRO A 209 4.71 18.48 4.74
CA PRO A 209 3.59 18.59 5.67
C PRO A 209 4.00 19.43 6.90
N GLY A 210 3.02 20.02 7.60
CA GLY A 210 3.27 20.82 8.81
C GLY A 210 3.82 20.00 9.99
N THR A 211 3.60 18.68 9.97
CA THR A 211 4.07 17.73 10.97
C THR A 211 4.70 16.55 10.26
N ILE A 212 5.82 16.05 10.79
CA ILE A 212 6.63 14.99 10.18
C ILE A 212 6.80 13.86 11.20
N GLN A 213 6.48 12.63 10.76
CA GLN A 213 6.70 11.42 11.55
C GLN A 213 8.01 10.76 11.15
N LEU A 214 8.85 10.47 12.14
CA LEU A 214 10.15 9.85 12.00
C LEU A 214 10.08 8.44 12.59
N HIS A 215 9.94 7.46 11.71
CA HIS A 215 9.96 6.05 12.06
C HIS A 215 11.41 5.54 12.19
N PRO A 216 11.64 4.40 12.87
CA PRO A 216 12.98 3.79 12.98
C PRO A 216 13.65 3.53 11.63
N ASP A 217 12.87 3.10 10.63
CA ASP A 217 13.34 2.84 9.27
C ASP A 217 12.20 2.96 8.24
N LEU A 218 12.57 2.84 6.96
CA LEU A 218 11.65 2.90 5.83
C LEU A 218 10.61 1.76 5.84
N TRP A 219 10.98 0.57 6.32
CA TRP A 219 10.06 -0.55 6.40
C TRP A 219 8.97 -0.27 7.42
N MET A 220 9.32 0.26 8.59
CA MET A 220 8.36 0.63 9.62
C MET A 220 7.41 1.75 9.15
N ALA A 221 7.92 2.77 8.47
CA ALA A 221 7.07 3.80 7.85
C ALA A 221 6.10 3.20 6.82
N TYR A 222 6.58 2.25 6.01
CA TYR A 222 5.76 1.52 5.05
C TYR A 222 4.66 0.69 5.73
N GLU A 223 4.98 -0.09 6.78
CA GLU A 223 3.99 -0.89 7.51
C GLU A 223 2.91 0.04 8.08
N TRP A 224 3.29 1.11 8.78
CA TRP A 224 2.34 2.11 9.28
C TRP A 224 1.41 2.63 8.18
N ASN A 225 1.96 3.02 7.04
CA ASN A 225 1.19 3.51 5.91
C ASN A 225 0.30 2.44 5.29
N TYR A 226 0.76 1.19 5.23
CA TYR A 226 -0.04 0.07 4.76
C TYR A 226 -1.32 -0.07 5.60
N HIS A 227 -1.18 -0.08 6.93
CA HIS A 227 -2.33 -0.24 7.83
C HIS A 227 -3.22 0.99 7.87
N ARG A 228 -2.65 2.20 7.86
CA ARG A 228 -3.44 3.44 7.76
C ARG A 228 -4.28 3.44 6.47
N THR A 229 -3.71 2.97 5.37
CA THR A 229 -4.44 2.87 4.09
C THR A 229 -5.55 1.83 4.15
N ALA A 230 -5.29 0.64 4.71
CA ALA A 230 -6.33 -0.37 4.92
C ALA A 230 -7.48 0.16 5.78
N ARG A 231 -7.18 0.91 6.85
CA ARG A 231 -8.19 1.57 7.69
C ARG A 231 -8.97 2.67 6.95
N ILE A 232 -8.32 3.47 6.11
CA ILE A 232 -9.03 4.43 5.25
C ILE A 232 -10.07 3.70 4.39
N ILE A 233 -9.68 2.58 3.77
CA ILE A 233 -10.58 1.76 2.94
C ILE A 233 -11.73 1.19 3.80
N LEU A 234 -11.43 0.68 4.99
CA LEU A 234 -12.44 0.20 5.96
C LEU A 234 -13.47 1.28 6.26
N HIS A 235 -13.04 2.50 6.65
CA HIS A 235 -13.95 3.59 6.97
C HIS A 235 -14.74 4.09 5.75
N GLN A 236 -14.14 4.11 4.57
CA GLN A 236 -14.87 4.41 3.33
C GLN A 236 -15.99 3.39 3.07
N LYS A 237 -15.72 2.10 3.31
CA LYS A 237 -16.72 1.04 3.18
C LYS A 237 -17.78 1.09 4.27
N LEU A 238 -17.40 1.41 5.50
CA LEU A 238 -18.30 1.65 6.62
C LEU A 238 -19.27 2.79 6.29
N ILE A 239 -18.78 3.91 5.77
CA ILE A 239 -19.63 5.04 5.35
C ILE A 239 -20.60 4.61 4.24
N ALA A 240 -20.16 3.83 3.26
CA ALA A 240 -21.05 3.31 2.22
C ALA A 240 -22.17 2.41 2.78
N CYS A 241 -21.85 1.58 3.79
CA CYS A 241 -22.85 0.76 4.48
C CYS A 241 -23.84 1.63 5.27
N LEU A 242 -23.36 2.64 5.99
CA LEU A 242 -24.20 3.59 6.72
C LEU A 242 -25.13 4.36 5.78
N ASP A 243 -24.60 4.88 4.67
CA ASP A 243 -25.37 5.64 3.69
C ASP A 243 -26.49 4.77 3.07
N ARG A 244 -26.21 3.48 2.80
CA ARG A 244 -27.22 2.51 2.31
C ARG A 244 -28.31 2.22 3.34
N VAL A 245 -27.95 2.07 4.62
CA VAL A 245 -28.88 1.85 5.72
C VAL A 245 -29.73 3.10 5.98
N ASP A 246 -29.13 4.29 5.95
CA ASP A 246 -29.84 5.55 6.12
C ASP A 246 -30.83 5.83 4.99
N ALA A 247 -30.51 5.42 3.75
CA ALA A 247 -31.44 5.49 2.64
C ALA A 247 -32.67 4.60 2.83
N ALA A 248 -32.51 3.41 3.44
CA ALA A 248 -33.60 2.47 3.69
C ALA A 248 -34.43 2.82 4.93
N THR A 249 -33.78 3.29 6.00
CA THR A 249 -34.44 3.59 7.28
C THR A 249 -33.80 4.82 7.90
N PRO A 250 -34.23 6.05 7.58
CA PRO A 250 -33.60 7.26 8.10
C PRO A 250 -33.60 7.32 9.64
N SER A 251 -32.44 7.51 10.27
CA SER A 251 -32.34 7.72 11.73
C SER A 251 -31.17 8.65 12.08
N GLY A 252 -31.36 9.51 13.08
CA GLY A 252 -30.37 10.49 13.52
C GLY A 252 -29.06 9.93 14.11
N PRO A 253 -29.03 8.83 14.88
CA PRO A 253 -27.82 8.34 15.53
C PRO A 253 -26.64 8.01 14.60
N ARG A 254 -26.90 7.58 13.36
CA ARG A 254 -25.85 7.14 12.41
C ARG A 254 -25.06 8.28 11.77
N VAL A 255 -25.61 9.50 11.79
CA VAL A 255 -24.92 10.71 11.33
C VAL A 255 -23.63 10.96 12.14
N GLY A 256 -23.66 10.68 13.45
CA GLY A 256 -22.50 10.80 14.33
C GLY A 256 -21.37 9.85 13.93
N THR A 257 -21.68 8.55 13.81
CA THR A 257 -20.71 7.51 13.40
C THR A 257 -20.12 7.78 12.01
N ARG A 258 -20.94 8.27 11.08
CA ARG A 258 -20.48 8.67 9.75
C ARG A 258 -19.48 9.82 9.83
N MET A 259 -19.77 10.86 10.62
CA MET A 259 -18.89 12.00 10.81
C MET A 259 -17.56 11.59 11.46
N GLU A 260 -17.62 10.75 12.49
CA GLU A 260 -16.43 10.19 13.14
C GLU A 260 -15.56 9.41 12.15
N SER A 261 -16.17 8.58 11.27
CA SER A 261 -15.43 7.85 10.23
C SER A 261 -14.76 8.78 9.23
N VAL A 262 -15.40 9.88 8.83
CA VAL A 262 -14.79 10.91 7.97
C VAL A 262 -13.59 11.57 8.66
N VAL A 263 -13.73 11.93 9.93
CA VAL A 263 -12.63 12.51 10.73
C VAL A 263 -11.47 11.52 10.83
N THR A 264 -11.74 10.23 11.03
CA THR A 264 -10.70 9.18 11.06
C THR A 264 -9.99 9.07 9.72
N VAL A 265 -10.71 9.04 8.59
CA VAL A 265 -10.09 9.04 7.24
C VAL A 265 -9.15 10.24 7.06
N GLN A 266 -9.60 11.43 7.46
CA GLN A 266 -8.80 12.64 7.36
C GLN A 266 -7.58 12.60 8.27
N SER A 267 -7.69 12.11 9.51
CA SER A 267 -6.53 11.95 10.40
C SER A 267 -5.51 11.00 9.81
N LEU A 268 -5.95 9.83 9.32
CA LEU A 268 -5.07 8.82 8.73
C LEU A 268 -4.36 9.33 7.47
N ALA A 269 -5.04 10.12 6.64
CA ALA A 269 -4.44 10.74 5.47
C ALA A 269 -3.33 11.74 5.87
N SER A 270 -3.56 12.57 6.88
CA SER A 270 -2.54 13.48 7.42
C SER A 270 -1.33 12.73 7.98
N GLU A 271 -1.57 11.62 8.70
CA GLU A 271 -0.50 10.77 9.22
C GLU A 271 0.32 10.13 8.10
N ILE A 272 -0.31 9.61 7.05
CA ILE A 272 0.41 9.07 5.87
C ILE A 272 1.26 10.17 5.24
N LEU A 273 0.67 11.35 4.98
CA LEU A 273 1.37 12.49 4.40
C LEU A 273 2.57 12.94 5.25
N SER A 274 2.49 12.83 6.59
CA SER A 274 3.58 13.16 7.51
C SER A 274 4.84 12.29 7.36
N THR A 275 4.71 11.11 6.75
CA THR A 275 5.84 10.18 6.51
C THR A 275 6.55 10.43 5.18
N VAL A 276 5.98 11.29 4.32
CA VAL A 276 6.48 11.52 2.96
C VAL A 276 7.95 11.93 2.93
N PRO A 277 8.40 12.92 3.73
CA PRO A 277 9.79 13.36 3.66
C PRO A 277 10.79 12.25 4.03
N GLN A 278 10.49 11.46 5.07
CA GLN A 278 11.34 10.33 5.44
C GLN A 278 11.33 9.24 4.37
N SER A 279 10.16 8.95 3.79
CA SER A 279 10.01 7.92 2.77
C SER A 279 10.80 8.24 1.50
N PHE A 280 10.86 9.51 1.11
CA PHE A 280 11.70 9.96 -0.02
C PHE A 280 13.19 10.05 0.32
N GLY A 281 13.56 9.91 1.59
CA GLY A 281 14.95 10.05 2.05
C GLY A 281 15.42 11.50 2.17
N ASP A 282 14.49 12.45 2.22
CA ASP A 282 14.77 13.88 2.42
C ASP A 282 15.27 14.16 3.83
N ILE A 283 14.78 13.34 4.76
CA ILE A 283 15.06 13.41 6.18
C ILE A 283 15.42 12.01 6.67
N ASP A 284 16.48 11.89 7.46
CA ASP A 284 16.83 10.63 8.11
C ASP A 284 15.98 10.37 9.36
N HIS A 285 16.08 9.16 9.94
CA HIS A 285 15.31 8.79 11.15
C HIS A 285 15.59 9.67 12.38
N LEU A 286 16.66 10.49 12.37
CA LEU A 286 16.99 11.44 13.44
C LEU A 286 16.41 12.84 13.20
N GLY A 287 15.71 13.04 12.08
CA GLY A 287 15.16 14.33 11.69
C GLY A 287 16.18 15.26 11.04
N ARG A 288 17.32 14.75 10.55
CA ARG A 288 18.30 15.58 9.86
C ARG A 288 17.93 15.70 8.40
N TRP A 289 17.80 16.95 7.96
CA TRP A 289 17.52 17.34 6.59
C TRP A 289 18.73 17.09 5.67
N HIS A 290 18.52 16.42 4.54
CA HIS A 290 19.51 16.15 3.51
C HIS A 290 19.06 16.76 2.17
N PRO A 291 19.24 18.08 1.98
CA PRO A 291 18.89 18.74 0.73
C PRO A 291 19.81 18.22 -0.37
N GLY A 292 19.25 17.72 -1.47
CA GLY A 292 20.03 17.24 -2.61
C GLY A 292 20.29 15.74 -2.68
N SER A 293 19.53 14.91 -1.96
CA SER A 293 19.57 13.44 -2.08
C SER A 293 18.99 12.91 -3.40
N LYS A 294 19.44 13.43 -4.54
CA LYS A 294 19.29 12.77 -5.86
C LYS A 294 20.03 11.41 -5.92
N THR A 295 20.62 11.00 -4.79
CA THR A 295 21.48 9.83 -4.60
C THR A 295 21.07 8.94 -3.43
N ALA A 296 19.95 9.18 -2.73
CA ALA A 296 19.41 8.17 -1.82
C ALA A 296 19.11 6.92 -2.66
N ARG A 297 19.93 5.88 -2.49
CA ARG A 297 19.82 4.60 -3.22
C ARG A 297 18.42 3.98 -3.13
N TRP A 298 17.62 4.42 -2.16
CA TRP A 298 16.27 3.93 -1.87
C TRP A 298 15.15 4.95 -2.17
N GLN A 299 15.41 6.13 -2.75
CA GLN A 299 14.36 7.12 -3.01
C GLN A 299 13.25 6.53 -3.90
N ALA A 300 13.62 5.81 -4.96
CA ALA A 300 12.65 5.13 -5.83
C ALA A 300 11.87 4.03 -5.08
N VAL A 301 12.52 3.32 -4.15
CA VAL A 301 11.87 2.31 -3.30
C VAL A 301 10.84 2.95 -2.39
N GLY A 302 11.21 4.01 -1.65
CA GLY A 302 10.28 4.70 -0.77
C GLY A 302 9.14 5.40 -1.50
N ALA A 303 9.43 6.02 -2.66
CA ALA A 303 8.40 6.56 -3.55
C ALA A 303 7.40 5.50 -4.00
N TYR A 304 7.89 4.31 -4.37
CA TYR A 304 7.03 3.18 -4.72
C TYR A 304 6.19 2.67 -3.54
N LEU A 305 6.77 2.59 -2.34
CA LEU A 305 6.05 2.18 -1.13
C LEU A 305 4.92 3.17 -0.76
N LEU A 306 5.08 4.45 -1.10
CA LEU A 306 4.03 5.48 -0.96
C LEU A 306 2.93 5.43 -2.03
N LEU A 307 3.17 4.76 -3.17
CA LEU A 307 2.28 4.85 -4.34
C LEU A 307 0.83 4.47 -4.03
N TRP A 308 0.63 3.36 -3.32
CA TRP A 308 -0.71 2.89 -2.94
C TRP A 308 -1.43 3.85 -1.98
N PRO A 309 -0.87 4.21 -0.80
CA PRO A 309 -1.51 5.18 0.10
C PRO A 309 -1.87 6.49 -0.60
N ILE A 310 -0.96 7.02 -1.43
CA ILE A 310 -1.16 8.30 -2.11
C ILE A 310 -2.25 8.20 -3.18
N LYS A 311 -2.33 7.08 -3.92
CA LYS A 311 -3.45 6.82 -4.85
C LYS A 311 -4.80 6.82 -4.11
N ILE A 312 -4.88 6.21 -2.92
CA ILE A 312 -6.11 6.18 -2.12
C ILE A 312 -6.47 7.58 -1.60
N ILE A 313 -5.51 8.35 -1.07
CA ILE A 313 -5.79 9.69 -0.51
C ILE A 313 -6.24 10.68 -1.58
N LYS A 314 -5.64 10.64 -2.78
CA LYS A 314 -5.94 11.58 -3.87
C LYS A 314 -7.19 11.21 -4.68
N ASP A 315 -7.78 10.05 -4.43
CA ASP A 315 -8.97 9.60 -5.13
C ASP A 315 -10.13 10.61 -4.92
N GLN A 316 -10.89 10.88 -5.98
CA GLN A 316 -11.96 11.89 -5.91
C GLN A 316 -13.09 11.45 -4.99
N SER A 317 -13.38 10.14 -4.92
CA SER A 317 -14.41 9.56 -4.06
C SER A 317 -13.98 9.43 -2.59
N ALA A 318 -12.69 9.59 -2.29
CA ALA A 318 -12.19 9.51 -0.91
C ALA A 318 -12.74 10.67 -0.05
N PHE A 319 -13.02 10.36 1.23
CA PHE A 319 -13.49 11.34 2.23
C PHE A 319 -12.36 12.22 2.81
N THR A 320 -11.23 12.31 2.11
CA THR A 320 -10.12 13.21 2.43
C THR A 320 -10.47 14.66 2.05
N THR A 321 -9.84 15.63 2.72
CA THR A 321 -10.06 17.05 2.43
C THR A 321 -9.45 17.46 1.08
N ASN A 322 -9.94 18.57 0.50
CA ASN A 322 -9.37 19.11 -0.74
C ASN A 322 -7.88 19.47 -0.62
N SER A 323 -7.44 19.94 0.55
CA SER A 323 -6.03 20.20 0.81
C SER A 323 -5.23 18.89 0.77
N GLN A 324 -5.70 17.84 1.44
CA GLN A 324 -5.06 16.52 1.43
C GLN A 324 -5.00 15.91 0.03
N LYS A 325 -6.06 16.05 -0.78
CA LYS A 325 -6.05 15.62 -2.19
C LYS A 325 -5.02 16.37 -3.01
N THR A 326 -4.90 17.69 -2.80
CA THR A 326 -3.90 18.53 -3.47
C THR A 326 -2.48 18.15 -3.07
N ASP A 327 -2.25 17.93 -1.77
CA ASP A 327 -0.95 17.51 -1.24
C ASP A 327 -0.58 16.11 -1.74
N ALA A 328 -1.51 15.16 -1.70
CA ALA A 328 -1.31 13.82 -2.26
C ALA A 328 -1.06 13.86 -3.77
N GLN A 329 -1.67 14.79 -4.52
CA GLN A 329 -1.37 14.98 -5.94
C GLN A 329 0.07 15.47 -6.14
N ARG A 330 0.56 16.44 -5.36
CA ARG A 330 1.97 16.87 -5.40
C ARG A 330 2.94 15.71 -5.11
N VAL A 331 2.61 14.90 -4.11
CA VAL A 331 3.40 13.70 -3.77
C VAL A 331 3.36 12.70 -4.91
N PHE A 332 2.21 12.46 -5.53
CA PHE A 332 2.06 11.56 -6.67
C PHE A 332 2.91 12.01 -7.86
N ASP A 333 2.90 13.31 -8.18
CA ASP A 333 3.74 13.87 -9.25
C ASP A 333 5.23 13.68 -8.95
N ARG A 334 5.64 13.84 -7.69
CA ARG A 334 7.00 13.54 -7.25
C ARG A 334 7.35 12.05 -7.34
N ILE A 335 6.43 11.15 -6.97
CA ILE A 335 6.62 9.70 -7.17
C ILE A 335 6.86 9.42 -8.65
N ARG A 336 6.06 10.04 -9.53
CA ARG A 336 6.17 9.89 -10.97
C ARG A 336 7.55 10.29 -11.49
N GLU A 337 8.04 11.45 -11.07
CA GLU A 337 9.36 11.97 -11.44
C GLU A 337 10.51 11.09 -10.91
N CYS A 338 10.46 10.70 -9.63
CA CYS A 338 11.54 9.92 -9.00
C CYS A 338 11.61 8.48 -9.49
N THR A 339 10.48 7.87 -9.85
CA THR A 339 10.44 6.47 -10.31
C THR A 339 10.55 6.32 -11.83
N GLY A 340 10.40 7.41 -12.58
CA GLY A 340 10.27 7.36 -14.04
C GLY A 340 8.94 6.74 -14.50
N MET A 341 7.96 6.62 -13.60
CA MET A 341 6.61 6.19 -13.94
C MET A 341 6.04 7.14 -14.99
N LYS A 342 5.58 6.60 -16.13
CA LYS A 342 4.82 7.34 -17.16
C LYS A 342 5.46 8.63 -17.74
N SER A 343 6.78 8.75 -17.82
CA SER A 343 7.44 9.72 -18.73
C SER A 343 7.90 9.10 -20.06
N ASN A 344 7.88 7.76 -20.18
CA ASN A 344 8.57 7.04 -21.27
C ASN A 344 7.67 6.26 -22.26
N LEU A 345 6.34 6.33 -22.16
CA LEU A 345 5.43 5.53 -23.03
C LEU A 345 4.64 6.31 -24.08
N GLY A 346 4.88 7.61 -24.25
CA GLY A 346 4.18 8.40 -25.27
C GLY A 346 2.65 8.20 -25.25
N ALA A 347 2.00 8.28 -26.41
CA ALA A 347 0.53 8.21 -26.59
C ALA A 347 -0.19 6.95 -26.04
N LEU A 348 0.51 6.00 -25.42
CA LEU A 348 -0.10 4.89 -24.65
C LEU A 348 -0.36 5.25 -23.17
N SER A 349 0.02 6.45 -22.72
CA SER A 349 -0.34 6.97 -21.39
C SER A 349 -1.64 7.77 -21.37
N GLU A 350 -2.22 8.04 -22.53
CA GLU A 350 -3.53 8.67 -22.70
C GLU A 350 -4.54 7.62 -23.16
N ILE A 351 -4.94 6.71 -22.26
CA ILE A 351 -6.23 6.00 -22.21
C ILE A 351 -6.34 5.37 -20.82
#